data_AF-W7HWS7-F1
#
_entry.id   AF-W7HWS7-F1
#
_cell.length_a   1.000
_cell.length_b   1.000
_cell.length_c   1.000
_cell.angle_alpha   90.00
_cell.angle_beta   90.00
_cell.angle_gamma   90.00
#
_symmetry.space_group_name_H-M   'P 1'
#
loop_
_entity.id
_entity.type
_entity.pdbx_description
1 polymer ?
#
loop_
_entity_poly.entity_id
_entity_poly.type
_entity_poly.pdbx_seq_one_letter_code
_entity_poly.pdbx_strand_id
1 'polypeptide(L)'
;MPTLRQRASSASAETRDLWSAITATVGPANSQLYTADLLPPLPYRGPVSAAVLNTANEKTPGGQWEGAVFAPEEALARRSNLVQSLTTSIDGADASRVHYPLPEKGGLFSPRVTVIRGGPEQNYALWDERAWRSVAVISVAPVRRPKLDESNTAYSFPQERELQREKMRTVLRMAAYQGITDICLSPFGSGCPVEEVCQIWKELLQGHGSEFEGWFRNVLFAVTNGKGEQNWEVFMRYFG
;
A
#
# COMPACT_ATOMS: atom_id res chain seq x y z
N MET A 1 -17.70 21.10 0.13
CA MET A 1 -16.79 20.02 0.53
C MET A 1 -16.86 18.93 -0.53
N PRO A 2 -15.75 18.52 -1.18
CA PRO A 2 -15.77 17.35 -2.05
C PRO A 2 -16.09 16.13 -1.20
N THR A 3 -17.08 15.34 -1.60
CA THR A 3 -17.42 14.06 -0.95
C THR A 3 -16.35 13.03 -1.27
N LEU A 4 -15.84 12.34 -0.23
CA LEU A 4 -14.93 11.21 -0.36
C LEU A 4 -15.57 10.13 -1.25
N ARG A 5 -14.90 9.76 -2.35
CA ARG A 5 -15.34 8.68 -3.23
C ARG A 5 -14.55 7.43 -2.92
N GLN A 6 -15.26 6.34 -2.64
CA GLN A 6 -14.65 5.03 -2.42
C GLN A 6 -15.30 4.00 -3.31
N ARG A 7 -14.50 3.04 -3.76
CA ARG A 7 -14.99 1.85 -4.44
C ARG A 7 -14.07 0.69 -4.14
N ALA A 8 -14.63 -0.47 -3.85
CA ALA A 8 -13.93 -1.73 -4.00
C ALA A 8 -14.01 -2.17 -5.46
N SER A 9 -12.87 -2.64 -6.01
CA SER A 9 -12.81 -3.16 -7.38
C SER A 9 -12.13 -4.52 -7.38
N SER A 10 -12.74 -5.49 -8.07
CA SER A 10 -12.16 -6.83 -8.19
C SER A 10 -10.89 -6.69 -9.01
N ALA A 11 -9.75 -6.96 -8.41
CA ALA A 11 -8.49 -7.06 -9.12
C ALA A 11 -8.48 -8.40 -9.87
N SER A 12 -9.17 -8.46 -11.01
CA SER A 12 -8.65 -9.24 -12.13
C SER A 12 -7.51 -8.44 -12.76
N ALA A 13 -6.55 -9.14 -13.40
CA ALA A 13 -5.57 -8.73 -14.41
C ALA A 13 -5.50 -7.28 -14.94
N GLU A 14 -6.61 -6.58 -14.98
CA GLU A 14 -6.84 -5.27 -15.55
C GLU A 14 -7.20 -4.33 -14.40
N THR A 15 -6.26 -3.70 -13.70
CA THR A 15 -5.71 -2.38 -14.07
C THR A 15 -6.51 -1.42 -15.00
N ARG A 16 -7.67 -1.80 -15.57
CA ARG A 16 -8.42 -0.96 -16.51
C ARG A 16 -8.99 0.30 -15.88
N ASP A 17 -9.16 0.32 -14.55
CA ASP A 17 -9.69 1.46 -13.80
C ASP A 17 -8.68 2.17 -12.89
N LEU A 18 -7.46 1.62 -12.77
CA LEU A 18 -6.35 2.21 -12.01
C LEU A 18 -5.62 3.29 -12.83
N TRP A 19 -5.43 3.03 -14.13
CA TRP A 19 -4.56 3.85 -14.97
C TRP A 19 -5.18 5.14 -15.48
N SER A 20 -6.51 5.23 -15.57
CA SER A 20 -7.20 6.48 -15.92
C SER A 20 -7.21 7.50 -14.77
N ALA A 21 -7.06 7.04 -13.52
CA ALA A 21 -7.06 7.86 -12.31
C ALA A 21 -5.66 8.29 -11.85
N ILE A 22 -4.60 7.58 -12.26
CA ILE A 22 -3.22 7.92 -11.93
C ILE A 22 -2.64 8.81 -13.04
N THR A 23 -2.70 10.13 -12.86
CA THR A 23 -1.96 11.07 -13.70
C THR A 23 -0.48 10.94 -13.36
N ALA A 24 0.27 10.21 -14.19
CA ALA A 24 1.71 10.04 -14.01
C ALA A 24 2.39 11.41 -14.20
N THR A 25 3.06 11.92 -13.16
CA THR A 25 3.95 13.07 -13.29
C THR A 25 5.36 12.73 -12.81
N VAL A 26 6.34 13.23 -13.56
CA VAL A 26 7.77 12.95 -13.47
C VAL A 26 8.38 13.71 -12.26
N GLY A 27 8.59 13.04 -11.10
CA GLY A 27 9.41 13.53 -9.96
C GLY A 27 10.48 12.53 -9.47
N PRO A 28 11.59 12.93 -8.82
CA PRO A 28 12.80 12.10 -8.59
C PRO A 28 12.54 10.73 -7.92
N ALA A 29 13.44 9.75 -8.12
CA ALA A 29 13.19 8.32 -7.90
C ALA A 29 13.56 7.72 -6.53
N ASN A 30 13.90 8.55 -5.54
CA ASN A 30 14.49 8.07 -4.28
C ASN A 30 13.42 7.80 -3.22
N SER A 31 13.46 6.64 -2.56
CA SER A 31 12.51 6.31 -1.49
C SER A 31 12.83 7.07 -0.19
N GLN A 32 11.79 7.48 0.54
CA GLN A 32 11.86 8.24 1.79
C GLN A 32 11.38 7.39 2.97
N LEU A 33 12.19 7.27 4.01
CA LEU A 33 11.83 6.60 5.27
C LEU A 33 10.94 7.50 6.13
N TYR A 34 9.85 6.95 6.64
CA TYR A 34 8.90 7.64 7.51
C TYR A 34 8.84 6.99 8.89
N THR A 35 9.10 7.79 9.94
CA THR A 35 8.84 7.45 11.34
C THR A 35 8.00 8.57 11.97
N ALA A 36 7.25 8.26 13.03
CA ALA A 36 6.32 9.21 13.67
C ALA A 36 6.99 10.51 14.17
N ASP A 37 8.29 10.47 14.45
CA ASP A 37 9.06 11.59 15.03
C ASP A 37 9.78 12.45 13.97
N LEU A 38 9.69 12.09 12.69
CA LEU A 38 10.47 12.71 11.60
C LEU A 38 9.57 13.35 10.52
N LEU A 39 8.38 13.85 10.86
CA LEU A 39 7.53 14.56 9.89
C LEU A 39 7.87 16.06 9.86
N PRO A 40 8.37 16.62 8.74
CA PRO A 40 8.40 18.08 8.50
C PRO A 40 6.99 18.70 8.53
N PRO A 41 6.88 20.04 8.60
CA PRO A 41 5.58 20.71 8.62
C PRO A 41 4.78 20.51 7.32
N LEU A 42 3.48 20.24 7.45
CA LEU A 42 2.51 20.12 6.36
C LEU A 42 2.18 21.49 5.71
N PRO A 43 1.81 21.56 4.42
CA PRO A 43 1.84 20.50 3.40
C PRO A 43 2.99 20.65 2.38
N TYR A 44 3.75 19.58 2.14
CA TYR A 44 4.61 19.44 0.97
C TYR A 44 3.75 19.03 -0.24
N ARG A 45 3.62 19.92 -1.24
CA ARG A 45 2.92 19.60 -2.50
C ARG A 45 3.88 18.90 -3.48
N GLY A 46 3.98 17.58 -3.36
CA GLY A 46 4.73 16.77 -4.32
C GLY A 46 4.05 16.69 -5.70
N PRO A 47 4.76 16.27 -6.77
CA PRO A 47 4.23 16.18 -8.14
C PRO A 47 3.30 14.98 -8.38
N VAL A 48 3.06 14.14 -7.37
CA VAL A 48 2.30 12.90 -7.49
C VAL A 48 0.97 13.03 -6.78
N SER A 49 -0.13 12.83 -7.49
CA SER A 49 -1.48 12.89 -6.91
C SER A 49 -1.98 11.56 -6.35
N ALA A 50 -1.34 10.44 -6.75
CA ALA A 50 -1.77 9.08 -6.41
C ALA A 50 -0.67 8.15 -5.88
N ALA A 51 -0.96 7.36 -4.85
CA ALA A 51 -0.07 6.30 -4.34
C ALA A 51 -0.75 4.93 -4.26
N VAL A 52 0.06 3.88 -4.38
CA VAL A 52 -0.33 2.48 -4.18
C VAL A 52 0.29 1.96 -2.89
N LEU A 53 -0.50 1.24 -2.07
CA LEU A 53 0.00 0.54 -0.90
C LEU A 53 0.69 -0.77 -1.32
N ASN A 54 1.98 -0.90 -0.98
CA ASN A 54 2.67 -2.18 -0.96
C ASN A 54 2.56 -2.80 0.44
N THR A 55 1.97 -3.99 0.52
CA THR A 55 1.85 -4.80 1.75
C THR A 55 3.21 -5.45 2.06
N ALA A 56 4.15 -4.63 2.51
CA ALA A 56 5.56 -4.96 2.50
C ALA A 56 5.92 -6.10 3.46
N ASN A 57 6.91 -6.88 3.09
CA ASN A 57 7.62 -7.75 4.01
C ASN A 57 8.43 -6.87 4.95
N GLU A 58 8.39 -7.17 6.24
CA GLU A 58 9.11 -6.42 7.27
C GLU A 58 10.63 -6.54 7.15
N LYS A 59 11.14 -7.71 6.71
CA LYS A 59 12.57 -8.07 6.82
C LYS A 59 13.30 -8.02 5.49
N THR A 60 12.59 -8.22 4.38
CA THR A 60 13.22 -8.43 3.07
C THR A 60 12.56 -7.54 2.03
N PRO A 61 13.30 -6.65 1.35
CA PRO A 61 12.77 -5.83 0.26
C PRO A 61 12.14 -6.69 -0.84
N GLY A 62 10.86 -6.45 -1.15
CA GLY A 62 10.15 -7.23 -2.16
C GLY A 62 9.80 -8.66 -1.74
N GLY A 63 9.98 -9.02 -0.47
CA GLY A 63 9.66 -10.36 0.02
C GLY A 63 10.45 -11.46 -0.67
N GLN A 64 9.79 -12.54 -1.08
CA GLN A 64 10.41 -13.66 -1.79
C GLN A 64 10.17 -13.58 -3.31
N TRP A 65 10.36 -12.40 -3.89
CA TRP A 65 9.99 -12.12 -5.29
C TRP A 65 10.76 -12.96 -6.33
N GLU A 66 11.98 -13.38 -6.01
CA GLU A 66 12.79 -14.30 -6.85
C GLU A 66 12.28 -15.75 -6.82
N GLY A 67 11.46 -16.09 -5.81
CA GLY A 67 10.86 -17.41 -5.66
C GLY A 67 9.48 -17.54 -6.31
N ALA A 68 8.87 -18.72 -6.12
CA ALA A 68 7.53 -19.04 -6.63
C ALA A 68 6.38 -18.53 -5.73
N VAL A 69 6.59 -17.41 -5.03
CA VAL A 69 5.59 -16.80 -4.14
C VAL A 69 4.80 -15.74 -4.90
N PHE A 70 3.46 -15.86 -4.91
CA PHE A 70 2.53 -15.01 -5.66
C PHE A 70 1.73 -14.06 -4.76
N ALA A 71 2.36 -13.47 -3.75
CA ALA A 71 1.73 -12.45 -2.93
C ALA A 71 1.82 -11.04 -3.60
N PRO A 72 1.02 -10.06 -3.14
CA PRO A 72 0.94 -8.74 -3.77
C PRO A 72 2.29 -8.01 -3.89
N GLU A 73 3.12 -8.07 -2.85
CA GLU A 73 4.46 -7.46 -2.87
C GLU A 73 5.36 -8.13 -3.92
N GLU A 74 5.43 -9.47 -3.93
CA GLU A 74 6.26 -10.22 -4.86
C GLU A 74 5.82 -10.00 -6.32
N ALA A 75 4.51 -9.89 -6.55
CA ALA A 75 3.97 -9.57 -7.87
C ALA A 75 4.35 -8.15 -8.31
N LEU A 76 4.28 -7.15 -7.44
CA LEU A 76 4.71 -5.79 -7.75
C LEU A 76 6.22 -5.71 -7.98
N ALA A 77 7.01 -6.40 -7.15
CA ALA A 77 8.46 -6.50 -7.26
C ALA A 77 8.90 -7.09 -8.60
N ARG A 78 8.31 -8.21 -9.04
CA ARG A 78 8.63 -8.82 -10.35
C ARG A 78 8.28 -7.93 -11.54
N ARG A 79 7.30 -7.04 -11.39
CA ARG A 79 6.77 -6.22 -12.49
C ARG A 79 7.42 -4.85 -12.64
N SER A 80 8.25 -4.45 -11.68
CA SER A 80 8.73 -3.08 -11.55
C SER A 80 10.16 -2.98 -11.04
N ASN A 81 10.66 -1.76 -10.89
CA ASN A 81 11.89 -1.47 -10.19
C ASN A 81 11.71 -1.30 -8.66
N LEU A 82 10.61 -1.77 -8.06
CA LEU A 82 10.31 -1.57 -6.63
C LEU A 82 11.47 -2.00 -5.73
N VAL A 83 12.06 -3.18 -5.96
CA VAL A 83 13.17 -3.68 -5.12
C VAL A 83 14.36 -2.73 -5.14
N GLN A 84 14.70 -2.18 -6.32
CA GLN A 84 15.76 -1.18 -6.45
C GLN A 84 15.42 0.10 -5.67
N SER A 85 14.15 0.53 -5.71
CA SER A 85 13.68 1.70 -4.94
C SER A 85 13.75 1.45 -3.43
N LEU A 86 13.48 0.23 -2.97
CA LEU A 86 13.51 -0.14 -1.56
C LEU A 86 14.95 -0.30 -1.01
N THR A 87 15.92 -0.60 -1.88
CA THR A 87 17.33 -0.81 -1.48
C THR A 87 18.21 0.42 -1.68
N THR A 88 17.74 1.45 -2.39
CA THR A 88 18.51 2.68 -2.66
C THR A 88 18.17 3.75 -1.61
N SER A 89 19.17 4.20 -0.83
CA SER A 89 19.00 5.33 0.10
C SER A 89 19.12 6.67 -0.63
N ILE A 90 18.47 7.72 -0.08
CA ILE A 90 18.34 9.06 -0.69
C ILE A 90 19.68 9.71 -1.04
N ASP A 91 20.74 9.40 -0.30
CA ASP A 91 21.95 10.24 -0.30
C ASP A 91 23.06 9.75 -1.23
N GLY A 92 22.95 8.58 -1.89
CA GLY A 92 23.97 8.07 -2.80
C GLY A 92 25.39 7.89 -2.21
N ALA A 93 25.58 8.23 -0.94
CA ALA A 93 26.87 8.38 -0.28
C ALA A 93 27.14 7.27 0.75
N ASP A 94 26.12 6.51 1.13
CA ASP A 94 26.29 5.41 2.08
C ASP A 94 25.36 4.24 1.78
N ALA A 95 25.89 3.26 1.06
CA ALA A 95 25.24 1.97 0.79
C ALA A 95 25.01 1.14 2.07
N SER A 96 25.47 1.60 3.24
CA SER A 96 25.28 0.90 4.53
C SER A 96 23.90 1.12 5.18
N ARG A 97 23.13 2.14 4.74
CA ARG A 97 21.79 2.42 5.29
C ARG A 97 20.69 1.79 4.46
N VAL A 98 20.65 0.47 4.46
CA VAL A 98 19.49 -0.28 3.99
C VAL A 98 18.33 0.02 4.95
N HIS A 99 17.21 0.54 4.45
CA HIS A 99 16.03 0.88 5.26
C HIS A 99 15.25 -0.34 5.78
N TYR A 100 15.86 -1.52 5.73
CA TYR A 100 15.34 -2.77 6.21
C TYR A 100 16.18 -3.30 7.38
N PRO A 101 15.55 -3.94 8.38
CA PRO A 101 14.11 -4.22 8.48
C PRO A 101 13.27 -2.94 8.66
N LEU A 102 12.03 -2.96 8.17
CA LEU A 102 11.10 -1.85 8.31
C LEU A 102 10.79 -1.59 9.79
N PRO A 103 10.63 -0.33 10.21
CA PRO A 103 10.23 -0.01 11.58
C PRO A 103 8.83 -0.57 11.86
N GLU A 104 8.58 -1.00 13.09
CA GLU A 104 7.31 -1.64 13.47
C GLU A 104 6.08 -0.75 13.14
N LYS A 105 6.19 0.57 13.35
CA LYS A 105 5.14 1.56 13.05
C LYS A 105 5.52 2.52 11.91
N GLY A 106 6.49 2.13 11.08
CA GLY A 106 7.04 2.96 10.00
C GLY A 106 6.85 2.34 8.62
N GLY A 107 7.39 3.03 7.61
CA GLY A 107 7.35 2.58 6.24
C GLY A 107 8.27 3.37 5.32
N LEU A 108 8.28 2.95 4.05
CA LEU A 108 9.05 3.60 2.98
C LEU A 108 8.11 4.16 1.92
N PHE A 109 8.31 5.41 1.54
CA PHE A 109 7.63 6.05 0.43
C PHE A 109 8.53 6.07 -0.79
N SER A 110 8.20 5.32 -1.83
CA SER A 110 8.91 5.33 -3.10
C SER A 110 8.17 6.25 -4.09
N PRO A 111 8.66 7.46 -4.39
CA PRO A 111 7.95 8.44 -5.22
C PRO A 111 7.80 8.00 -6.68
N ARG A 112 8.69 7.14 -7.18
CA ARG A 112 8.73 6.73 -8.58
C ARG A 112 9.09 5.25 -8.76
N VAL A 113 8.09 4.39 -8.72
CA VAL A 113 8.21 2.98 -9.12
C VAL A 113 7.68 2.81 -10.54
N THR A 114 8.51 2.32 -11.44
CA THR A 114 8.18 2.09 -12.84
C THR A 114 7.77 0.63 -13.05
N VAL A 115 6.53 0.41 -13.43
CA VAL A 115 5.96 -0.89 -13.81
C VAL A 115 6.15 -1.10 -15.31
N ILE A 116 6.79 -2.22 -15.66
CA ILE A 116 7.22 -2.54 -17.04
C ILE A 116 6.68 -3.88 -17.54
N ARG A 117 6.01 -4.68 -16.68
CA ARG A 117 5.45 -6.00 -17.04
C ARG A 117 3.97 -6.14 -16.70
N GLY A 118 3.31 -7.05 -17.41
CA GLY A 118 1.97 -7.56 -17.11
C GLY A 118 1.90 -8.35 -15.80
N GLY A 119 0.68 -8.69 -15.38
CA GLY A 119 0.44 -9.48 -14.16
C GLY A 119 0.78 -10.96 -14.31
N PRO A 120 0.59 -11.76 -13.25
CA PRO A 120 0.76 -13.22 -13.29
C PRO A 120 -0.02 -13.90 -14.42
N GLU A 121 -1.22 -13.39 -14.73
CA GLU A 121 -2.08 -13.90 -15.80
C GLU A 121 -1.53 -13.65 -17.22
N GLN A 122 -0.70 -12.61 -17.36
CA GLN A 122 0.04 -12.30 -18.59
C GLN A 122 1.43 -12.93 -18.56
N ASN A 123 1.68 -13.85 -17.64
CA ASN A 123 2.98 -14.49 -17.42
C ASN A 123 4.12 -13.47 -17.27
N TYR A 124 3.85 -12.32 -16.65
CA TYR A 124 4.82 -11.23 -16.50
C TYR A 124 5.46 -10.76 -17.83
N ALA A 125 4.71 -10.83 -18.92
CA ALA A 125 5.14 -10.35 -20.23
C ALA A 125 5.60 -8.89 -20.16
N LEU A 126 6.74 -8.60 -20.80
CA LEU A 126 7.25 -7.24 -20.90
C LEU A 126 6.31 -6.41 -21.76
N TRP A 127 5.96 -5.22 -21.29
CA TRP A 127 5.18 -4.27 -22.07
C TRP A 127 6.08 -3.44 -22.98
N ASP A 128 5.49 -2.91 -24.06
CA ASP A 128 6.13 -1.87 -24.86
C ASP A 128 6.51 -0.66 -23.99
N GLU A 129 7.60 0.03 -24.31
CA GLU A 129 8.10 1.18 -23.54
C GLU A 129 7.04 2.29 -23.35
N ARG A 130 6.18 2.49 -24.36
CA ARG A 130 5.06 3.45 -24.31
C ARG A 130 3.97 3.07 -23.30
N ALA A 131 3.92 1.80 -22.92
CA ALA A 131 2.98 1.25 -21.96
C ALA A 131 3.55 1.20 -20.54
N TRP A 132 4.82 1.57 -20.31
CA TRP A 132 5.38 1.68 -18.97
C TRP A 132 4.59 2.71 -18.15
N ARG A 133 4.45 2.44 -16.85
CA ARG A 133 3.71 3.29 -15.92
C ARG A 133 4.56 3.60 -14.72
N SER A 134 4.46 4.83 -14.22
CA SER A 134 5.15 5.26 -13.02
C SER A 134 4.14 5.60 -11.93
N VAL A 135 4.37 5.07 -10.73
CA VAL A 135 3.48 5.22 -9.57
C VAL A 135 4.28 5.51 -8.31
N ALA A 136 3.72 6.29 -7.39
CA ALA A 136 4.24 6.32 -6.03
C ALA A 136 3.77 5.07 -5.27
N VAL A 137 4.64 4.54 -4.42
CA VAL A 137 4.37 3.34 -3.61
C VAL A 137 4.66 3.63 -2.15
N ILE A 138 3.70 3.34 -1.27
CA ILE A 138 3.85 3.37 0.18
C ILE A 138 4.03 1.93 0.64
N SER A 139 5.21 1.59 1.13
CA SER A 139 5.56 0.26 1.65
C SER A 139 5.48 0.25 3.16
N VAL A 140 4.49 -0.43 3.71
CA VAL A 140 4.32 -0.64 5.17
C VAL A 140 4.08 -2.12 5.41
N ALA A 141 4.74 -2.67 6.43
CA ALA A 141 4.53 -4.07 6.81
C ALA A 141 3.31 -4.20 7.73
N PRO A 142 2.31 -5.03 7.40
CA PRO A 142 1.19 -5.31 8.31
C PRO A 142 1.63 -6.20 9.49
N VAL A 143 0.77 -6.33 10.50
CA VAL A 143 0.92 -7.38 11.52
C VAL A 143 0.86 -8.75 10.83
N ARG A 144 1.82 -9.63 11.15
CA ARG A 144 1.97 -10.94 10.50
C ARG A 144 1.38 -12.03 11.37
N ARG A 145 0.34 -12.70 10.86
CA ARG A 145 -0.30 -13.86 11.51
C ARG A 145 -0.57 -13.60 13.01
N PRO A 146 -1.36 -12.55 13.33
CA PRO A 146 -1.73 -12.27 14.71
C PRO A 146 -2.44 -13.46 15.33
N LYS A 147 -2.46 -13.54 16.66
CA LYS A 147 -3.28 -14.55 17.33
C LYS A 147 -4.75 -14.14 17.17
N LEU A 148 -5.57 -15.05 16.63
CA LEU A 148 -7.00 -14.85 16.50
C LEU A 148 -7.76 -15.50 17.65
N ASP A 149 -8.99 -15.09 17.87
CA ASP A 149 -9.92 -15.74 18.79
C ASP A 149 -10.32 -17.15 18.29
N GLU A 150 -11.10 -17.89 19.09
CA GLU A 150 -11.52 -19.27 18.74
C GLU A 150 -12.33 -19.32 17.43
N SER A 151 -13.02 -18.23 17.09
CA SER A 151 -13.83 -18.14 15.87
C SER A 151 -13.03 -17.74 14.62
N ASN A 152 -11.76 -17.32 14.76
CA ASN A 152 -10.93 -16.72 13.72
C ASN A 152 -11.54 -15.45 13.09
N THR A 153 -12.45 -14.76 13.79
CA THR A 153 -13.11 -13.55 13.27
C THR A 153 -12.60 -12.26 13.90
N ALA A 154 -11.88 -12.36 15.03
CA ALA A 154 -11.32 -11.22 15.74
C ALA A 154 -9.90 -11.46 16.21
N TYR A 155 -9.19 -10.36 16.52
CA TYR A 155 -7.89 -10.43 17.20
C TYR A 155 -8.08 -10.95 18.63
N SER A 156 -7.28 -11.93 19.05
CA SER A 156 -7.26 -12.40 20.45
C SER A 156 -6.77 -11.30 21.39
N PHE A 157 -5.80 -10.49 20.94
CA PHE A 157 -5.14 -9.49 21.76
C PHE A 157 -5.42 -8.06 21.26
N PRO A 158 -5.95 -7.16 22.10
CA PRO A 158 -6.18 -5.76 21.74
C PRO A 158 -4.92 -5.04 21.25
N GLN A 159 -3.74 -5.41 21.75
CA GLN A 159 -2.46 -4.81 21.37
C GLN A 159 -2.11 -5.10 19.91
N GLU A 160 -2.43 -6.29 19.39
CA GLU A 160 -2.17 -6.64 17.98
C GLU A 160 -3.12 -5.88 17.05
N ARG A 161 -4.39 -5.74 17.46
CA ARG A 161 -5.37 -4.91 16.76
C ARG A 161 -4.95 -3.45 16.71
N GLU A 162 -4.48 -2.90 17.84
CA GLU A 162 -3.98 -1.53 17.90
C GLU A 162 -2.71 -1.34 17.08
N LEU A 163 -1.79 -2.30 17.11
CA LEU A 163 -0.60 -2.25 16.27
C LEU A 163 -0.95 -2.23 14.78
N GLN A 164 -1.93 -3.04 14.37
CA GLN A 164 -2.44 -3.02 13.00
C GLN A 164 -3.03 -1.65 12.65
N ARG A 165 -3.82 -1.05 13.55
CA ARG A 165 -4.38 0.29 13.39
C ARG A 165 -3.29 1.35 13.23
N GLU A 166 -2.24 1.33 14.04
CA GLU A 166 -1.13 2.28 13.92
C GLU A 166 -0.39 2.11 12.58
N LYS A 167 -0.15 0.87 12.12
CA LYS A 167 0.45 0.62 10.80
C LYS A 167 -0.42 1.15 9.66
N MET A 168 -1.73 0.96 9.72
CA MET A 168 -2.69 1.51 8.74
C MET A 168 -2.74 3.04 8.79
N ARG A 169 -2.68 3.62 9.99
CA ARG A 169 -2.56 5.08 10.17
C ARG A 169 -1.26 5.60 9.55
N THR A 170 -0.14 4.91 9.70
CA THR A 170 1.15 5.26 9.07
C THR A 170 1.02 5.35 7.55
N VAL A 171 0.32 4.41 6.90
CA VAL A 171 0.06 4.48 5.45
C VAL A 171 -0.62 5.80 5.07
N LEU A 172 -1.69 6.17 5.79
CA LEU A 172 -2.46 7.37 5.49
C LEU A 172 -1.69 8.65 5.83
N ARG A 173 -0.94 8.68 6.94
CA ARG A 173 -0.05 9.81 7.29
C ARG A 173 1.02 10.03 6.24
N MET A 174 1.64 8.96 5.73
CA MET A 174 2.66 9.07 4.68
C MET A 174 2.07 9.67 3.39
N ALA A 175 0.89 9.19 2.98
CA ALA A 175 0.20 9.76 1.83
C ALA A 175 -0.17 11.23 2.05
N ALA A 176 -0.72 11.56 3.22
CA ALA A 176 -1.10 12.92 3.55
C ALA A 176 0.10 13.87 3.62
N TYR A 177 1.19 13.42 4.23
CA TYR A 177 2.43 14.16 4.28
C TYR A 177 2.96 14.53 2.88
N GLN A 178 2.78 13.63 1.90
CA GLN A 178 3.17 13.84 0.50
C GLN A 178 2.17 14.67 -0.32
N GLY A 179 1.07 15.13 0.27
CA GLY A 179 0.01 15.84 -0.45
C GLY A 179 -0.83 14.95 -1.36
N ILE A 180 -0.79 13.63 -1.17
CA ILE A 180 -1.51 12.66 -2.00
C ILE A 180 -2.96 12.60 -1.56
N THR A 181 -3.87 12.74 -2.54
CA THR A 181 -5.33 12.72 -2.32
C THR A 181 -5.99 11.46 -2.88
N ASP A 182 -5.30 10.73 -3.74
CA ASP A 182 -5.80 9.54 -4.41
C ASP A 182 -4.98 8.33 -3.95
N ILE A 183 -5.60 7.34 -3.34
CA ILE A 183 -4.86 6.19 -2.79
C ILE A 183 -5.49 4.87 -3.20
N CYS A 184 -4.65 3.96 -3.69
CA CYS A 184 -5.00 2.57 -3.94
C CYS A 184 -4.49 1.72 -2.80
N LEU A 185 -5.41 1.19 -2.01
CA LEU A 185 -5.17 0.27 -0.91
C LEU A 185 -5.34 -1.17 -1.41
N SER A 186 -4.52 -2.07 -0.88
CA SER A 186 -4.66 -3.53 -1.09
C SER A 186 -5.05 -4.19 0.24
N PRO A 187 -5.55 -5.44 0.22
CA PRO A 187 -5.77 -6.21 1.45
C PRO A 187 -4.53 -6.19 2.34
N PHE A 188 -4.65 -5.57 3.52
CA PHE A 188 -3.51 -5.26 4.37
C PHE A 188 -3.45 -6.24 5.54
N GLY A 189 -2.51 -7.19 5.47
CA GLY A 189 -2.28 -8.21 6.52
C GLY A 189 -2.71 -9.61 6.10
N SER A 190 -1.72 -10.50 5.97
CA SER A 190 -1.97 -11.93 5.72
C SER A 190 -2.32 -12.64 7.03
N GLY A 191 -3.47 -13.33 7.05
CA GLY A 191 -3.99 -14.03 8.24
C GLY A 191 -4.61 -13.09 9.29
N CYS A 192 -4.83 -11.82 8.96
CA CYS A 192 -5.59 -10.90 9.81
C CYS A 192 -7.10 -11.13 9.59
N PRO A 193 -7.95 -10.87 10.62
CA PRO A 193 -9.40 -10.95 10.47
C PRO A 193 -9.87 -9.80 9.57
N VAL A 194 -10.42 -10.14 8.41
CA VAL A 194 -10.71 -9.20 7.33
C VAL A 194 -11.72 -8.13 7.74
N GLU A 195 -12.73 -8.54 8.52
CA GLU A 195 -13.77 -7.67 9.08
C GLU A 195 -13.16 -6.54 9.93
N GLU A 196 -12.27 -6.92 10.86
CA GLU A 196 -11.56 -5.97 11.72
C GLU A 196 -10.65 -5.03 10.90
N VAL A 197 -9.97 -5.55 9.88
CA VAL A 197 -9.17 -4.70 8.97
C VAL A 197 -10.06 -3.70 8.23
N CYS A 198 -11.23 -4.13 7.73
CA CYS A 198 -12.19 -3.22 7.09
C CYS A 198 -12.74 -2.19 8.07
N GLN A 199 -13.05 -2.60 9.30
CA GLN A 199 -13.52 -1.70 10.34
C GLN A 199 -12.46 -0.65 10.69
N ILE A 200 -11.19 -1.03 10.84
CA ILE A 200 -10.11 -0.08 11.11
C ILE A 200 -9.94 0.90 9.94
N TRP A 201 -9.97 0.43 8.68
CA TRP A 201 -9.92 1.33 7.52
C TRP A 201 -11.09 2.32 7.53
N LYS A 202 -12.29 1.84 7.85
CA LYS A 202 -13.49 2.67 7.95
C LYS A 202 -13.36 3.72 9.06
N GLU A 203 -12.90 3.33 10.24
CA GLU A 203 -12.66 4.26 11.37
C GLU A 203 -11.64 5.34 10.99
N LEU A 204 -10.54 4.98 10.34
CA LEU A 204 -9.50 5.94 9.93
C LEU A 204 -9.98 6.88 8.82
N LEU A 205 -10.67 6.36 7.80
CA LEU A 205 -11.06 7.13 6.61
C LEU A 205 -12.37 7.89 6.75
N GLN A 206 -13.32 7.37 7.53
CA GLN A 206 -14.70 7.87 7.63
C GLN A 206 -15.12 8.23 9.07
N GLY A 207 -14.30 7.92 10.08
CA GLY A 207 -14.62 8.29 11.46
C GLY A 207 -14.75 9.80 11.59
N HIS A 208 -15.84 10.27 12.21
CA HIS A 208 -15.98 11.70 12.48
C HIS A 208 -14.89 12.15 13.46
N GLY A 209 -14.22 13.26 13.14
CA GLY A 209 -13.05 13.71 13.88
C GLY A 209 -11.80 12.86 13.65
N SER A 210 -11.78 11.99 12.63
CA SER A 210 -10.56 11.27 12.27
C SER A 210 -9.50 12.25 11.75
N GLU A 211 -8.24 11.87 11.93
CA GLU A 211 -7.09 12.64 11.45
C GLU A 211 -7.11 12.89 9.92
N PHE A 212 -7.84 12.06 9.17
CA PHE A 212 -7.87 12.08 7.70
C PHE A 212 -9.21 12.57 7.13
N GLU A 213 -10.11 13.07 7.98
CA GLU A 213 -11.41 13.59 7.54
C GLU A 213 -11.21 14.72 6.51
N GLY A 214 -11.77 14.53 5.30
CA GLY A 214 -11.63 15.48 4.20
C GLY A 214 -10.28 15.48 3.47
N TRP A 215 -9.33 14.62 3.85
CA TRP A 215 -8.01 14.56 3.22
C TRP A 215 -8.03 13.86 1.86
N PHE A 216 -8.52 12.62 1.84
CA PHE A 216 -8.53 11.80 0.63
C PHE A 216 -9.74 12.11 -0.23
N ARG A 217 -9.50 12.26 -1.54
CA ARG A 217 -10.54 12.47 -2.55
C ARG A 217 -11.07 11.14 -3.07
N ASN A 218 -10.16 10.24 -3.43
CA ASN A 218 -10.48 8.93 -3.97
C ASN A 218 -9.69 7.85 -3.20
N VAL A 219 -10.41 6.86 -2.67
CA VAL A 219 -9.81 5.66 -2.07
C VAL A 219 -10.30 4.45 -2.84
N LEU A 220 -9.38 3.71 -3.44
CA LEU A 220 -9.66 2.48 -4.16
C LEU A 220 -9.15 1.29 -3.35
N PHE A 221 -10.01 0.30 -3.10
CA PHE A 221 -9.58 -0.98 -2.54
C PHE A 221 -9.43 -2.00 -3.67
N ALA A 222 -8.19 -2.29 -4.06
CA ALA A 222 -7.84 -3.27 -5.08
C ALA A 222 -7.67 -4.66 -4.44
N VAL A 223 -8.74 -5.44 -4.44
CA VAL A 223 -8.81 -6.76 -3.79
C VAL A 223 -8.84 -7.84 -4.86
N THR A 224 -7.88 -8.77 -4.85
CA THR A 224 -7.82 -9.86 -5.82
C THR A 224 -8.85 -10.94 -5.54
N ASN A 225 -9.48 -11.45 -6.60
CA ASN A 225 -10.47 -12.52 -6.49
C ASN A 225 -9.77 -13.89 -6.64
N GLY A 226 -9.16 -14.38 -5.56
CA GLY A 226 -8.50 -15.69 -5.52
C GLY A 226 -9.46 -16.82 -5.15
N LYS A 227 -9.20 -18.05 -5.62
CA LYS A 227 -9.99 -19.23 -5.24
C LYS A 227 -9.87 -19.47 -3.73
N GLY A 228 -10.92 -19.11 -2.99
CA GLY A 228 -11.03 -19.32 -1.54
C GLY A 228 -11.17 -18.06 -0.68
N GLU A 229 -11.24 -16.85 -1.26
CA GLU A 229 -11.17 -15.62 -0.46
C GLU A 229 -12.53 -14.95 -0.22
N GLN A 230 -12.98 -15.02 1.03
CA GLN A 230 -14.06 -14.19 1.61
C GLN A 230 -13.72 -12.68 1.61
N ASN A 231 -12.48 -12.31 1.24
CA ASN A 231 -11.98 -10.93 1.29
C ASN A 231 -12.82 -9.98 0.43
N TRP A 232 -13.09 -10.35 -0.83
CA TRP A 232 -13.80 -9.49 -1.77
C TRP A 232 -15.20 -9.12 -1.29
N GLU A 233 -15.97 -10.11 -0.83
CA GLU A 233 -17.35 -9.93 -0.36
C GLU A 233 -17.40 -9.00 0.86
N VAL A 234 -16.47 -9.17 1.79
CA VAL A 234 -16.38 -8.32 2.99
C VAL A 234 -16.01 -6.89 2.60
N PHE A 235 -14.99 -6.68 1.76
CA PHE A 235 -14.61 -5.34 1.32
C PHE A 235 -15.75 -4.65 0.55
N MET A 236 -16.50 -5.38 -0.28
CA MET A 236 -17.70 -4.85 -0.96
C MET A 236 -18.80 -4.46 0.03
N ARG A 237 -19.00 -5.21 1.12
CA ARG A 237 -20.00 -4.85 2.13
C ARG A 237 -19.66 -3.54 2.86
N TYR A 238 -18.36 -3.24 3.03
CA TYR A 238 -17.91 -2.02 3.73
C TYR A 238 -17.73 -0.82 2.81
N PHE A 239 -17.26 -1.03 1.58
CA PHE A 239 -16.75 0.01 0.68
C PHE A 239 -17.30 -0.08 -0.76
N GLY A 240 -18.28 -0.95 -0.99
CA GLY A 240 -19.00 -1.09 -2.26
C GLY A 240 -20.11 -0.06 -2.46
#